data_AF-A0A1M6SGG9-F1
#
_entry.id   AF-A0A1M6SGG9-F1
#
_cell.length_a   1.000
_cell.length_b   1.000
_cell.length_c   1.000
_cell.angle_alpha   90.00
_cell.angle_beta   90.00
_cell.angle_gamma   90.00
#
_symmetry.space_group_name_H-M   'P 1'
#
loop_
_entity.id
_entity.type
_entity.pdbx_description
1 polymer ?
#
loop_
_entity_poly.entity_id
_entity_poly.type
_entity_poly.pdbx_seq_one_letter_code
_entity_poly.pdbx_strand_id
1 'polypeptide(L)'
;MKIVKRSGKIVDFSMDKIKTSIETSACDINFSLTSSDINILMDDLSSLLINLRSEDGLTSSFEVRGLIYEVMMKHGFKDVCRSYMNL
;
A
#
# COMPACT_ATOMS: atom_id res chain seq x y z
N MET A 1 8.31 -10.15 7.08
CA MET A 1 6.90 -10.43 6.70
C MET A 1 6.79 -11.14 5.35
N LYS A 2 5.81 -12.03 5.18
CA LYS A 2 5.47 -12.69 3.90
C LYS A 2 4.06 -12.32 3.44
N ILE A 3 3.84 -12.36 2.13
CA ILE A 3 2.54 -12.08 1.50
C ILE A 3 2.03 -13.26 0.67
N VAL A 4 0.78 -13.64 0.89
CA VAL A 4 0.04 -14.58 0.04
C VAL A 4 -0.54 -13.80 -1.14
N LYS A 5 -0.11 -14.15 -2.35
CA LYS A 5 -0.64 -13.60 -3.60
C LYS A 5 -2.04 -14.16 -3.89
N ARG A 6 -2.78 -13.50 -4.79
CA ARG A 6 -4.10 -13.99 -5.25
C ARG A 6 -4.04 -15.41 -5.82
N SER A 7 -2.91 -15.81 -6.38
CA SER A 7 -2.66 -17.18 -6.86
C SER A 7 -2.42 -18.22 -5.75
N GLY A 8 -2.35 -17.81 -4.49
CA GLY A 8 -1.94 -18.65 -3.36
C GLY A 8 -0.43 -18.72 -3.14
N LYS A 9 0.39 -18.18 -4.06
CA LYS A 9 1.86 -18.17 -3.91
C LYS A 9 2.29 -17.28 -2.74
N ILE A 10 3.14 -17.81 -1.88
CA ILE A 10 3.79 -17.06 -0.80
C ILE A 10 5.09 -16.46 -1.32
N VAL A 11 5.30 -15.17 -1.10
CA VAL A 11 6.54 -14.46 -1.44
C VAL A 11 6.91 -13.47 -0.34
N ASP A 12 8.13 -12.96 -0.36
CA ASP A 12 8.54 -11.92 0.56
C ASP A 12 7.78 -10.62 0.29
N PHE A 13 7.33 -9.99 1.38
CA PHE A 13 6.70 -8.68 1.33
C PHE A 13 7.76 -7.61 1.11
N SER A 14 7.45 -6.62 0.27
CA SER A 14 8.37 -5.52 -0.06
C SER A 14 7.58 -4.23 -0.09
N MET A 15 7.93 -3.31 0.81
CA MET A 15 7.34 -1.97 0.87
C MET A 15 7.68 -1.15 -0.38
N ASP A 16 8.89 -1.31 -0.95
CA ASP A 16 9.28 -0.60 -2.17
C ASP A 16 8.33 -0.88 -3.34
N LYS A 17 7.86 -2.13 -3.46
CA LYS A 17 6.86 -2.47 -4.50
C LYS A 17 5.53 -1.75 -4.28
N ILE A 18 5.14 -1.53 -3.03
CA ILE A 18 3.93 -0.78 -2.70
C ILE A 18 4.13 0.69 -3.04
N LYS A 19 5.26 1.29 -2.64
CA LYS A 19 5.65 2.66 -2.98
C LYS A 19 5.56 2.90 -4.49
N THR A 20 6.26 2.10 -5.29
CA THR A 20 6.26 2.25 -6.77
C THR A 20 4.86 2.13 -7.35
N SER A 21 4.03 1.22 -6.81
CA SER A 21 2.66 1.05 -7.28
C SER A 21 1.79 2.28 -6.98
N ILE A 22 1.95 2.90 -5.81
CA ILE A 22 1.22 4.13 -5.45
C ILE A 22 1.67 5.31 -6.30
N GLU A 23 2.98 5.48 -6.49
CA GLU A 23 3.55 6.52 -7.36
C GLU A 23 3.03 6.38 -8.80
N THR A 24 2.97 5.16 -9.32
CA THR A 24 2.45 4.87 -10.66
C THR A 24 0.97 5.25 -10.76
N SER A 25 0.15 4.87 -9.78
CA SER A 25 -1.27 5.23 -9.76
C SER A 25 -1.53 6.74 -9.66
N ALA A 26 -0.63 7.49 -9.01
CA ALA A 26 -0.68 8.96 -9.03
C ALA A 26 -0.36 9.50 -10.43
N CYS A 27 0.71 8.99 -11.05
CA CYS A 27 1.09 9.38 -12.41
C CYS A 27 -0.01 9.09 -13.44
N ASP A 28 -0.73 7.97 -13.31
CA ASP A 28 -1.84 7.59 -14.20
C ASP A 28 -2.96 8.64 -14.25
N ILE A 29 -3.11 9.45 -13.20
CA ILE A 29 -4.07 10.56 -13.12
C ILE A 29 -3.41 11.95 -13.26
N ASN A 30 -2.19 12.01 -13.77
CA ASN A 30 -1.37 13.22 -13.87
C ASN A 30 -1.17 13.95 -12.53
N PHE A 31 -1.16 13.19 -11.43
CA PHE A 31 -0.87 13.68 -10.09
C PHE A 31 0.54 13.26 -9.68
N SER A 32 1.21 14.06 -8.85
CA SER A 32 2.54 13.72 -8.31
C SER A 32 2.49 13.79 -6.80
N LEU A 33 2.91 12.71 -6.15
CA LEU A 33 3.11 12.66 -4.71
C LEU A 33 4.52 13.17 -4.40
N THR A 34 4.65 14.05 -3.42
CA THR A 34 5.96 14.46 -2.94
C THR A 34 6.63 13.32 -2.16
N SER A 35 7.94 13.39 -1.98
CA SER A 35 8.65 12.44 -1.12
C SER A 35 8.08 12.40 0.31
N SER A 36 7.61 13.56 0.82
CA SER A 36 6.98 13.64 2.14
C SER A 36 5.64 12.91 2.19
N ASP A 37 4.81 13.07 1.15
CA ASP A 37 3.53 12.35 1.05
C ASP A 37 3.76 10.84 1.06
N ILE A 38 4.70 10.37 0.24
CA ILE A 38 5.04 8.95 0.17
C ILE A 38 5.54 8.43 1.52
N ASN A 39 6.45 9.14 2.18
CA ASN A 39 6.98 8.70 3.47
C ASN A 39 5.88 8.56 4.52
N ILE A 40 4.98 9.54 4.61
CA ILE A 40 3.83 9.49 5.55
C ILE A 40 2.94 8.27 5.26
N LEU A 41 2.64 7.99 3.99
CA LEU A 41 1.84 6.83 3.61
C LEU A 41 2.55 5.51 3.94
N MET A 42 3.86 5.42 3.69
CA MET A 42 4.64 4.20 3.93
C MET A 42 4.83 3.92 5.42
N ASP A 43 5.07 4.94 6.23
CA ASP A 43 5.25 4.81 7.68
C ASP A 43 3.95 4.38 8.36
N ASP A 44 2.81 4.95 7.98
CA ASP A 44 1.50 4.59 8.52
C ASP A 44 1.10 3.16 8.10
N LEU A 45 1.31 2.80 6.82
CA LEU A 45 1.04 1.45 6.34
C LEU A 45 1.92 0.40 7.04
N SER A 46 3.22 0.68 7.18
CA SER A 46 4.17 -0.21 7.86
C SER A 46 3.75 -0.42 9.32
N SER A 47 3.42 0.67 10.02
CA SER A 47 2.96 0.62 11.41
C SER A 47 1.68 -0.21 11.57
N LEU A 48 0.69 -0.01 10.69
CA LEU A 48 -0.56 -0.78 10.71
C LEU A 48 -0.32 -2.27 10.42
N LEU A 49 0.54 -2.60 9.45
CA LEU A 49 0.88 -3.97 9.09
C LEU A 49 1.59 -4.70 10.24
N ILE A 50 2.58 -4.07 10.86
CA ILE A 50 3.31 -4.63 12.00
C ILE A 50 2.37 -4.83 13.19
N ASN A 51 1.51 -3.87 13.48
CA ASN A 51 0.53 -4.00 14.58
C ASN A 51 -0.48 -5.12 14.34
N LEU A 52 -0.88 -5.37 13.08
CA LEU A 52 -1.88 -6.38 12.75
C LEU A 52 -1.30 -7.80 12.67
N ARG A 53 -0.06 -7.95 12.18
CA ARG A 53 0.51 -9.26 11.81
C ARG A 53 1.83 -9.59 12.49
N SER A 54 2.45 -8.65 13.21
CA SER A 54 3.84 -8.72 13.68
C SER A 54 4.85 -8.71 12.53
N GLU A 55 6.12 -8.42 12.80
CA GLU A 55 7.16 -8.28 11.77
C GLU A 55 7.36 -9.54 10.91
N ASP A 56 7.20 -10.72 11.51
CA ASP A 56 7.33 -12.03 10.86
C ASP A 56 6.00 -12.64 10.39
N GLY A 57 4.93 -11.85 10.45
CA GLY A 57 3.60 -12.28 10.08
C GLY A 57 3.43 -12.71 8.63
N LEU A 58 2.32 -13.41 8.39
CA LEU A 58 1.79 -13.68 7.06
C LEU A 58 0.60 -12.75 6.80
N THR A 59 0.67 -11.97 5.73
CA THR A 59 -0.45 -11.14 5.23
C THR A 59 -0.93 -11.64 3.87
N SER A 60 -2.04 -11.11 3.38
CA SER A 60 -2.57 -11.41 2.05
C SER A 60 -2.56 -10.17 1.15
N SER A 61 -2.56 -10.38 -0.16
CA SER A 61 -2.66 -9.26 -1.12
C SER A 61 -3.95 -8.46 -0.98
N PHE A 62 -5.03 -9.09 -0.49
CA PHE A 62 -6.29 -8.40 -0.21
C PHE A 62 -6.19 -7.53 1.04
N GLU A 63 -5.57 -8.03 2.10
CA GLU A 63 -5.36 -7.27 3.34
C GLU A 63 -4.46 -6.06 3.11
N VAL A 64 -3.31 -6.25 2.44
CA VAL A 64 -2.41 -5.15 2.08
C VAL A 64 -3.14 -4.11 1.24
N ARG A 65 -3.93 -4.55 0.25
CA ARG A 65 -4.73 -3.64 -0.58
C ARG A 65 -5.75 -2.86 0.25
N GLY A 66 -6.45 -3.51 1.18
CA GLY A 66 -7.40 -2.85 2.08
C GLY A 66 -6.74 -1.84 3.03
N LEU A 67 -5.54 -2.13 3.53
CA LEU A 67 -4.79 -1.18 4.36
C LEU A 67 -4.31 0.03 3.56
N ILE A 68 -3.87 -0.17 2.31
CA ILE A 68 -3.52 0.95 1.43
C ILE A 68 -4.73 1.85 1.18
N TYR A 69 -5.92 1.27 0.96
CA TYR A 69 -7.17 2.04 0.85
C TYR A 69 -7.37 2.93 2.08
N GLU A 70 -7.36 2.33 3.27
CA GLU A 70 -7.59 3.03 4.52
C GLU A 70 -6.61 4.19 4.73
N VAL A 71 -5.31 3.92 4.53
CA VAL A 71 -4.25 4.93 4.69
C VAL A 71 -4.42 6.07 3.69
N MET A 72 -4.64 5.78 2.40
CA MET A 72 -4.80 6.84 1.39
C MET A 72 -6.05 7.69 1.64
N MET A 73 -7.16 7.05 2.07
CA MET A 73 -8.39 7.76 2.42
C MET A 73 -8.21 8.65 3.66
N LYS A 74 -7.52 8.14 4.69
CA LYS A 74 -7.18 8.87 5.92
C LYS A 74 -6.34 10.13 5.64
N HIS A 75 -5.38 10.05 4.72
CA HIS A 75 -4.52 11.18 4.35
C HIS A 75 -5.09 12.06 3.23
N GLY A 76 -6.32 11.79 2.76
CA GLY A 76 -7.01 12.64 1.79
C GLY A 76 -6.67 12.40 0.31
N PHE A 77 -5.87 11.39 -0.01
CA PHE A 77 -5.47 11.03 -1.39
C PHE A 77 -6.55 10.20 -2.11
N LYS A 78 -7.80 10.67 -2.09
CA LYS A 78 -8.97 9.93 -2.58
C LYS A 78 -8.87 9.58 -4.07
N ASP A 79 -8.41 10.51 -4.90
CA ASP A 79 -8.35 10.29 -6.35
C ASP A 79 -7.20 9.34 -6.73
N VAL A 80 -6.05 9.46 -6.05
CA VAL A 80 -4.95 8.48 -6.19
C VAL A 80 -5.39 7.10 -5.71
N CYS A 81 -6.17 7.04 -4.62
CA CYS A 81 -6.71 5.78 -4.11
C CYS A 81 -7.67 5.13 -5.11
N ARG A 82 -8.54 5.91 -5.77
CA ARG A 82 -9.43 5.40 -6.82
C ARG A 82 -8.65 4.82 -7.99
N SER A 83 -7.64 5.57 -8.45
CA SER A 83 -6.69 5.10 -9.49
C SER A 83 -6.04 3.77 -9.09
N TYR A 84 -5.46 3.69 -7.89
CA TYR A 84 -4.83 2.48 -7.36
C TYR A 84 -5.80 1.29 -7.28
N MET A 85 -7.06 1.57 -6.93
CA MET A 85 -8.08 0.54 -6.80
C MET A 85 -8.74 0.15 -8.12
N ASN A 86 -8.43 0.83 -9.22
CA ASN A 86 -9.14 0.72 -10.49
C ASN A 86 -10.66 0.90 -10.31
N LEU A 87 -11.07 1.97 -9.60
CA LEU A 87 -12.47 2.33 -9.31
C LEU A 87 -12.92 3.57 -10.08
#